data_AF-A0A6S6SLZ3-F1
#
_entry.id   AF-A0A6S6SLZ3-F1
#
_cell.length_a   1.000
_cell.length_b   1.000
_cell.length_c   1.000
_cell.angle_alpha   90.00
_cell.angle_beta   90.00
_cell.angle_gamma   90.00
#
_symmetry.space_group_name_H-M   'P 1'
#
loop_
_entity.id
_entity.type
_entity.pdbx_description
1 polymer ?
#
loop_
_entity_poly.entity_id
_entity_poly.type
_entity_poly.pdbx_seq_one_letter_code
_entity_poly.pdbx_strand_id
1 'polypeptide(L)'
;MQKTPIKNTPKYPVSEPSSIKHNSSVTDRIRATHQSGRVSNANAEKGIENAYIAKVERHMMNWNAVGAKGQWVTINLTIFNSGKFRYTSLGVSGAMQSSLKQYLNTLNRMGLGRHKKSSPYSIQVRFRVR
;
A
#
# COMPACT_ATOMS: atom_id res chain seq x y z
N MET A 1 44.00 40.39 -29.73
CA MET A 1 42.54 40.39 -30.02
C MET A 1 42.29 39.55 -31.26
N GLN A 2 41.35 38.59 -31.21
CA GLN A 2 40.44 38.07 -32.28
C GLN A 2 41.07 37.65 -33.64
N LYS A 3 40.71 36.57 -34.35
CA LYS A 3 39.68 35.53 -34.33
C LYS A 3 40.09 34.50 -35.40
N THR A 4 39.93 33.21 -35.15
CA THR A 4 39.87 32.18 -36.22
C THR A 4 38.41 31.90 -36.57
N PRO A 5 38.14 31.48 -37.82
CA PRO A 5 37.19 30.39 -38.04
C PRO A 5 37.76 29.33 -38.99
N ILE A 6 37.69 28.08 -38.56
CA ILE A 6 38.05 26.89 -39.33
C ILE A 6 36.75 26.36 -39.95
N LYS A 7 36.71 26.21 -41.27
CA LYS A 7 35.57 25.62 -41.98
C LYS A 7 36.01 24.37 -42.75
N ASN A 8 35.30 23.28 -42.45
CA ASN A 8 35.11 22.03 -43.19
C ASN A 8 36.31 21.13 -43.48
N THR A 9 36.24 19.93 -42.91
CA THR A 9 36.94 18.73 -43.40
C THR A 9 35.94 17.61 -43.75
N PRO A 10 36.34 16.68 -44.63
CA PRO A 10 35.45 15.88 -45.47
C PRO A 10 35.26 14.43 -45.00
N LYS A 11 34.35 13.73 -45.70
CA LYS A 11 33.93 12.32 -45.62
C LYS A 11 35.06 11.31 -45.33
N TYR A 12 34.76 10.25 -44.56
CA TYR A 12 35.03 8.79 -44.75
C TYR A 12 34.77 8.04 -43.41
N PRO A 13 34.80 6.70 -43.32
CA PRO A 13 33.90 5.69 -43.90
C PRO A 13 33.18 4.85 -42.81
N VAL A 14 32.27 3.97 -43.23
CA VAL A 14 31.45 3.10 -42.38
C VAL A 14 32.21 1.81 -41.97
N SER A 15 32.16 1.57 -40.65
CA SER A 15 32.25 0.32 -39.86
C SER A 15 33.52 -0.54 -39.80
N GLU A 16 34.07 -0.64 -38.59
CA GLU A 16 34.44 -1.91 -37.93
C GLU A 16 33.86 -1.90 -36.50
N PRO A 17 33.09 -2.93 -36.08
CA PRO A 17 32.70 -3.06 -34.68
C PRO A 17 33.90 -3.55 -33.88
N SER A 18 34.46 -2.69 -33.04
CA SER A 18 35.44 -3.12 -32.05
C SER A 18 34.82 -4.19 -31.15
N SER A 19 35.48 -5.34 -31.10
CA SER A 19 35.13 -6.48 -30.27
C SER A 19 35.17 -6.09 -28.78
N ILE A 20 34.07 -5.57 -28.25
CA ILE A 20 33.83 -5.56 -26.81
C ILE A 20 33.08 -6.85 -26.49
N LYS A 21 33.82 -7.84 -25.97
CA LYS A 21 33.24 -9.01 -25.30
C LYS A 21 32.38 -8.51 -24.12
N HIS A 22 31.09 -8.27 -24.37
CA HIS A 22 30.11 -8.18 -23.30
C HIS A 22 29.88 -9.59 -22.78
N ASN A 23 30.67 -10.02 -21.80
CA ASN A 23 30.38 -11.20 -20.99
C ASN A 23 29.30 -10.92 -19.93
N SER A 24 28.46 -9.90 -20.13
CA SER A 24 27.34 -9.60 -19.25
C SER A 24 26.31 -10.71 -19.43
N SER A 25 26.47 -11.77 -18.63
CA SER A 25 25.45 -12.79 -18.46
C SER A 25 24.11 -12.09 -18.21
N VAL A 26 23.01 -12.68 -18.69
CA VAL A 26 21.65 -12.23 -18.35
C VAL A 26 21.51 -12.05 -16.82
N THR A 27 22.28 -12.82 -16.03
CA THR A 27 22.41 -12.69 -14.58
C THR A 27 22.93 -11.33 -14.09
N ASP A 28 23.87 -10.69 -14.80
CA ASP A 28 24.40 -9.35 -14.44
C ASP A 28 23.38 -8.24 -14.71
N ARG A 29 22.60 -8.35 -15.79
CA ARG A 29 21.50 -7.42 -16.08
C ARG A 29 20.38 -7.50 -15.04
N ILE A 30 20.08 -8.71 -14.55
CA ILE A 30 19.11 -8.92 -13.46
C ILE A 30 19.66 -8.37 -12.14
N ARG A 31 20.95 -8.58 -11.82
CA ARG A 31 21.55 -8.01 -10.59
C ARG A 31 21.53 -6.49 -10.57
N ALA A 32 21.76 -5.84 -11.72
CA ALA A 32 21.68 -4.38 -11.81
C ALA A 32 20.25 -3.83 -11.63
N THR A 33 19.22 -4.59 -12.04
CA THR A 33 17.81 -4.19 -11.80
C THR A 33 17.38 -4.41 -10.35
N HIS A 34 18.03 -5.30 -9.61
CA HIS A 34 17.79 -5.48 -8.19
C HIS A 34 18.54 -4.46 -7.30
N GLN A 35 19.55 -3.75 -7.84
CA GLN A 35 20.28 -2.72 -7.10
C GLN A 35 19.57 -1.36 -7.04
N SER A 36 18.54 -1.09 -7.86
CA SER A 36 17.75 0.15 -7.77
C SER A 36 16.65 0.09 -6.69
N GLY A 37 16.42 -1.08 -6.09
CA GLY A 37 15.29 -1.34 -5.20
C GLY A 37 15.57 -1.12 -3.71
N ARG A 38 16.45 -0.19 -3.31
CA ARG A 38 16.52 0.27 -1.91
C ARG A 38 15.27 1.11 -1.60
N VAL A 39 14.11 0.47 -1.61
CA VAL A 39 12.93 0.98 -0.92
C VAL A 39 13.37 1.07 0.53
N SER A 40 13.54 2.29 1.05
CA SER A 40 13.94 2.50 2.43
C SER A 40 13.03 1.66 3.35
N ASN A 41 13.57 1.11 4.44
CA ASN A 41 12.78 0.28 5.37
C ASN A 41 11.46 0.97 5.77
N ALA A 42 11.48 2.31 5.89
CA ALA A 42 10.30 3.13 6.13
C ALA A 42 9.22 3.02 5.03
N ASN A 43 9.59 2.99 3.75
CA ASN A 43 8.65 2.83 2.64
C ASN A 43 8.08 1.40 2.59
N ALA A 44 8.88 0.38 2.91
CA ALA A 44 8.41 -0.99 3.01
C ALA A 44 7.45 -1.18 4.20
N GLU A 45 7.77 -0.61 5.36
CA GLU A 45 6.91 -0.61 6.55
C GLU A 45 5.58 0.11 6.30
N LYS A 46 5.60 1.26 5.63
CA LYS A 46 4.39 1.98 5.18
C LYS A 46 3.55 1.14 4.23
N GLY A 47 4.18 0.40 3.30
CA GLY A 47 3.47 -0.51 2.40
C GLY A 47 2.72 -1.61 3.14
N ILE A 48 3.34 -2.20 4.17
CA ILE A 48 2.72 -3.23 5.03
C ILE A 48 1.56 -2.64 5.84
N GLU A 49 1.74 -1.45 6.42
CA GLU A 49 0.69 -0.74 7.16
C GLU A 49 -0.52 -0.45 6.26
N ASN A 50 -0.31 0.11 5.07
CA ASN A 50 -1.38 0.41 4.11
C ASN A 50 -2.14 -0.85 3.69
N ALA A 51 -1.43 -1.95 3.41
CA ALA A 51 -2.06 -3.22 3.05
C ALA A 51 -2.91 -3.79 4.19
N TYR A 52 -2.43 -3.66 5.44
CA TYR A 52 -3.17 -4.07 6.62
C TYR A 52 -4.43 -3.23 6.81
N ILE A 53 -4.31 -1.90 6.74
CA ILE A 53 -5.44 -0.96 6.85
C ILE A 53 -6.51 -1.27 5.79
N ALA A 54 -6.12 -1.45 4.52
CA ALA A 54 -7.04 -1.79 3.44
C ALA A 54 -7.75 -3.14 3.66
N LYS A 55 -7.09 -4.11 4.31
CA LYS A 55 -7.74 -5.37 4.71
C LYS A 55 -8.82 -5.11 5.77
N VAL A 56 -8.52 -4.31 6.78
CA VAL A 56 -9.47 -3.94 7.84
C VAL A 56 -10.69 -3.21 7.24
N GLU A 57 -10.46 -2.23 6.37
CA GLU A 57 -11.53 -1.49 5.70
C GLU A 57 -12.47 -2.41 4.93
N ARG A 58 -11.94 -3.39 4.18
CA ARG A 58 -12.74 -4.40 3.47
C ARG A 58 -13.61 -5.21 4.42
N HIS A 59 -13.09 -5.63 5.57
CA HIS A 59 -13.91 -6.30 6.59
C HIS A 59 -15.04 -5.41 7.09
N MET A 60 -14.80 -4.11 7.31
CA MET A 60 -15.86 -3.20 7.76
C MET A 60 -16.93 -2.99 6.68
N MET A 61 -16.53 -2.84 5.41
CA MET A 61 -17.44 -2.67 4.29
C MET A 61 -18.29 -3.91 3.97
N ASN A 62 -17.85 -5.09 4.40
CA ASN A 62 -18.62 -6.35 4.24
C ASN A 62 -19.78 -6.49 5.24
N TRP A 63 -19.97 -5.52 6.13
CA TRP A 63 -21.13 -5.52 7.02
C TRP A 63 -22.41 -5.25 6.24
N ASN A 64 -23.28 -6.26 6.17
CA ASN A 64 -24.61 -6.15 5.56
C ASN A 64 -25.63 -5.72 6.63
N ALA A 65 -25.94 -4.42 6.68
CA ALA A 65 -26.89 -3.89 7.65
C ALA A 65 -28.31 -3.90 7.05
N VAL A 66 -29.14 -4.84 7.52
CA VAL A 66 -30.56 -4.88 7.17
C VAL A 66 -31.25 -3.59 7.64
N GLY A 67 -31.81 -2.82 6.70
CA GLY A 67 -32.58 -1.61 6.99
C GLY A 67 -31.80 -0.30 7.13
N ALA A 68 -30.47 -0.29 6.93
CA ALA A 68 -29.65 0.93 7.05
C ALA A 68 -29.06 1.41 5.72
N LYS A 69 -29.58 0.91 4.60
CA LYS A 69 -29.10 1.21 3.25
C LYS A 69 -29.05 2.72 3.00
N GLY A 70 -27.90 3.19 2.52
CA GLY A 70 -27.66 4.59 2.19
C GLY A 70 -27.17 5.47 3.34
N GLN A 71 -27.12 4.96 4.58
CA GLN A 71 -26.60 5.70 5.73
C GLN A 71 -25.06 5.70 5.78
N TRP A 72 -24.49 6.79 6.27
CA TRP A 72 -23.05 6.92 6.50
C TRP A 72 -22.70 6.49 7.92
N VAL A 73 -21.72 5.61 8.04
CA VAL A 73 -21.21 5.11 9.31
C VAL A 73 -19.75 5.43 9.41
N THR A 74 -19.35 5.91 10.58
CA THR A 74 -17.94 6.11 10.93
C THR A 74 -17.60 5.21 12.11
N ILE A 75 -16.57 4.39 11.95
CA ILE A 75 -16.06 3.49 12.98
C ILE A 75 -14.62 3.87 13.26
N ASN A 76 -14.29 4.20 14.51
CA ASN A 76 -12.91 4.33 14.95
C ASN A 76 -12.48 3.01 15.58
N LEU A 77 -11.35 2.49 15.12
CA LEU A 77 -10.79 1.20 15.53
C LEU A 77 -9.43 1.41 16.16
N THR A 78 -9.20 0.81 17.31
CA THR A 78 -7.88 0.66 17.90
C THR A 78 -7.53 -0.82 17.88
N ILE A 79 -6.60 -1.21 17.01
CA ILE A 79 -6.25 -2.59 16.71
C ILE A 79 -4.90 -2.91 17.35
N PHE A 80 -4.88 -3.88 18.25
CA PHE A 80 -3.67 -4.34 18.92
C PHE A 80 -2.91 -5.35 18.03
N ASN A 81 -1.62 -5.55 18.33
CA ASN A 81 -0.74 -6.49 17.61
C ASN A 81 -1.35 -7.89 17.43
N SER A 82 -2.13 -8.35 18.41
CA SER A 82 -2.84 -9.64 18.36
C SER A 82 -3.92 -9.74 17.29
N GLY A 83 -4.31 -8.63 16.66
CA GLY A 83 -5.46 -8.51 15.76
C GLY A 83 -6.79 -8.29 16.49
N LYS A 84 -6.79 -8.31 17.84
CA LYS A 84 -7.95 -7.87 18.64
C LYS A 84 -8.08 -6.36 18.54
N PHE A 85 -9.30 -5.84 18.69
CA PHE A 85 -9.53 -4.41 18.58
C PHE A 85 -10.58 -3.90 19.56
N ARG A 86 -10.50 -2.61 19.84
CA ARG A 86 -11.56 -1.79 20.44
C ARG A 86 -12.16 -0.91 19.36
N TYR A 87 -13.44 -0.55 19.53
CA TYR A 87 -14.10 0.30 18.55
C TYR A 87 -15.04 1.31 19.21
N THR A 88 -15.24 2.43 18.51
CA THR A 88 -16.34 3.36 18.72
C THR A 88 -17.05 3.61 17.39
N SER A 89 -18.36 3.79 17.41
CA SER A 89 -19.17 4.00 16.21
C SER A 89 -19.96 5.30 16.31
N LEU A 90 -20.01 6.06 15.21
CA LEU A 90 -20.78 7.29 15.05
C LEU A 90 -21.73 7.14 13.86
N GLY A 91 -22.88 7.82 13.91
CA GLY A 91 -23.87 7.81 12.83
C GLY A 91 -24.74 6.56 12.77
N VAL A 92 -24.82 5.79 13.87
CA VAL A 92 -25.67 4.60 14.00
C VAL A 92 -26.53 4.72 15.26
N SER A 93 -27.79 4.25 15.18
CA SER A 93 -28.73 4.27 16.31
C SER A 93 -29.69 3.07 16.24
N GLY A 94 -30.34 2.75 17.36
CA GLY A 94 -31.38 1.72 17.43
C GLY A 94 -30.94 0.34 16.94
N ALA A 95 -31.76 -0.29 16.10
CA ALA A 95 -31.50 -1.63 15.55
C ALA A 95 -30.19 -1.71 14.75
N MET A 96 -29.80 -0.64 14.07
CA MET A 96 -28.56 -0.56 13.31
C MET A 96 -27.33 -0.63 14.21
N GLN A 97 -27.36 0.05 15.36
CA GLN A 97 -26.27 0.00 16.33
C GLN A 97 -26.10 -1.42 16.90
N SER A 98 -27.20 -2.10 17.18
CA SER A 98 -27.19 -3.48 17.68
C SER A 98 -26.62 -4.45 16.66
N SER A 99 -27.03 -4.37 15.39
CA SER A 99 -26.51 -5.24 14.33
C SER A 99 -25.04 -4.96 14.03
N LEU A 100 -24.61 -3.68 14.07
CA LEU A 100 -23.20 -3.32 13.94
C LEU A 100 -22.37 -3.89 15.10
N LYS A 101 -22.85 -3.73 16.34
CA LYS A 101 -22.19 -4.27 17.53
C LYS A 101 -22.03 -5.78 17.45
N GLN A 102 -23.06 -6.51 17.01
CA GLN A 102 -23.00 -7.96 16.85
C GLN A 102 -21.97 -8.37 15.78
N TYR A 103 -21.96 -7.66 14.65
CA TYR A 103 -20.97 -7.89 13.59
C TYR A 103 -19.54 -7.65 14.09
N LEU A 104 -19.28 -6.50 14.70
CA LEU A 104 -17.95 -6.13 15.21
C LEU A 104 -17.49 -7.07 16.33
N ASN A 105 -18.39 -7.52 17.20
CA ASN A 105 -18.06 -8.52 18.22
C ASN A 105 -17.64 -9.85 17.60
N THR A 106 -18.35 -10.31 16.56
CA THR A 106 -18.00 -11.53 15.82
C THR A 106 -16.64 -11.38 15.16
N LEU A 107 -16.40 -10.24 14.51
CA LEU A 107 -15.12 -9.91 13.90
C LEU A 107 -13.99 -9.85 14.94
N ASN A 108 -14.24 -9.29 16.12
CA ASN A 108 -13.24 -9.20 17.19
C ASN A 108 -12.93 -10.57 17.80
N ARG A 109 -13.90 -11.49 17.84
CA ARG A 109 -13.66 -12.89 18.24
C ARG A 109 -12.69 -13.57 17.28
N MET A 110 -12.87 -13.40 15.97
CA MET A 110 -11.95 -13.93 14.95
C MET A 110 -10.60 -13.18 14.93
N GLY A 111 -10.62 -11.87 15.17
CA GLY A 111 -9.46 -10.99 15.03
C GLY A 111 -9.22 -10.56 13.58
N LEU A 112 -8.59 -9.40 13.40
CA LEU A 112 -8.27 -8.81 12.08
C LEU A 112 -6.95 -9.34 11.49
N GLY A 113 -6.36 -10.34 12.13
CA GLY A 113 -5.03 -10.86 11.85
C GLY A 113 -3.96 -10.12 12.63
N ARG A 114 -2.87 -10.81 12.96
CA ARG A 114 -1.76 -10.23 13.69
C ARG A 114 -0.97 -9.29 12.79
N HIS A 115 -0.40 -8.23 13.36
CA HIS A 115 0.51 -7.32 12.68
C HIS A 115 1.82 -7.18 13.45
N LYS A 116 2.91 -6.83 12.75
CA LYS A 116 4.26 -6.81 13.35
C LYS A 116 4.56 -5.56 14.19
N LYS A 117 3.77 -4.49 14.02
CA LYS A 117 3.93 -3.24 14.79
C LYS A 117 3.70 -3.50 16.29
N SER A 118 4.57 -2.99 17.14
CA SER A 118 4.47 -3.10 18.60
C SER A 118 3.32 -2.26 19.15
N SER A 119 3.09 -1.08 18.56
CA SER A 119 1.99 -0.19 18.90
C SER A 119 0.69 -0.54 18.16
N PRO A 120 -0.47 -0.25 18.77
CA PRO A 120 -1.75 -0.42 18.11
C PRO A 120 -1.89 0.48 16.87
N TYR A 121 -2.65 0.02 15.88
CA TYR A 121 -3.13 0.89 14.80
C TYR A 121 -4.41 1.61 15.22
N SER A 122 -4.49 2.91 14.94
CA SER A 122 -5.72 3.69 15.05
C SER A 122 -6.23 3.98 13.65
N ILE A 123 -7.38 3.41 13.30
CA ILE A 123 -7.97 3.50 11.96
C ILE A 123 -9.36 4.08 12.07
N GLN A 124 -9.66 5.10 11.28
CA GLN A 124 -11.01 5.58 11.08
C GLN A 124 -11.53 5.06 9.76
N VAL A 125 -12.60 4.27 9.81
CA VAL A 125 -13.27 3.76 8.62
C VAL A 125 -14.59 4.47 8.48
N ARG A 126 -14.79 5.16 7.35
CA ARG A 126 -16.07 5.76 6.98
C ARG A 126 -16.59 5.09 5.73
N PHE A 127 -17.79 4.54 5.78
CA PHE A 127 -18.41 3.90 4.64
C PHE A 127 -19.92 4.15 4.59
N ARG A 128 -20.48 4.02 3.40
CA ARG A 128 -21.91 4.08 3.16
C ARG A 128 -22.46 2.66 3.10
N VAL A 129 -23.48 2.38 3.90
CA VAL A 129 -24.15 1.08 3.91
C VAL A 129 -24.83 0.85 2.57
N ARG A 130 -24.63 -0.34 1.97
CA ARG A 130 -25.15 -0.72 0.66
C ARG A 130 -26.54 -1.35 0.71
#